data_AF-A0A850NU55-F1
#
_entry.id   AF-A0A850NU55-F1
#
_cell.length_a   1.000
_cell.length_b   1.000
_cell.length_c   1.000
_cell.angle_alpha   90.00
_cell.angle_beta   90.00
_cell.angle_gamma   90.00
#
_symmetry.space_group_name_H-M   'P 1'
#
loop_
_entity.id
_entity.type
_entity.pdbx_description
1 polymer ?
#
loop_
_entity_poly.entity_id
_entity_poly.type
_entity_poly.pdbx_seq_one_letter_code
_entity_poly.pdbx_strand_id
1 'polypeptide(L)'
;MSFSSIRETPMRLAALTLAALGWVAPALFHPACAAPACNSHDLALLTDAQGGDFNGMSHAGTMLILHNSGKTACSLPTRPKIALTAADGRPVETRATRPAGGTG
;
A
#
# COMPACT_ATOMS: atom_id res chain seq x y z
N MET A 1 -70.20 7.96 2.61
CA MET A 1 -70.70 8.96 1.64
C MET A 1 -69.73 10.14 1.72
N SER A 2 -68.59 10.12 1.02
CA SER A 2 -68.36 10.73 -0.31
C SER A 2 -69.02 12.11 -0.45
N PHE A 3 -68.25 13.20 -0.48
CA PHE A 3 -67.69 13.79 -1.70
C PHE A 3 -66.73 14.95 -1.40
N SER A 4 -65.78 15.11 -2.32
CA SER A 4 -64.69 16.07 -2.40
C SER A 4 -65.04 17.54 -2.14
N SER A 5 -64.05 18.29 -1.65
CA SER A 5 -63.93 19.70 -2.02
C SER A 5 -62.47 20.05 -2.26
N ILE A 6 -62.11 20.01 -3.55
CA ILE A 6 -60.90 20.55 -4.14
C ILE A 6 -60.96 22.07 -3.94
N ARG A 7 -60.05 22.64 -3.15
CA ARG A 7 -59.77 24.06 -3.19
C ARG A 7 -58.42 24.26 -3.85
N GLU A 8 -58.48 24.69 -5.10
CA GLU A 8 -57.37 25.29 -5.82
C GLU A 8 -57.10 26.70 -5.25
N THR A 9 -55.83 27.09 -5.15
CA THR A 9 -55.37 28.49 -5.17
C THR A 9 -53.84 28.51 -5.31
N PRO A 10 -53.23 29.59 -5.81
CA PRO A 10 -52.67 29.60 -7.15
C PRO A 10 -51.14 29.59 -7.19
N MET A 11 -50.65 29.10 -8.31
CA MET A 11 -49.29 29.21 -8.83
C MET A 11 -48.77 30.66 -8.72
N ARG A 12 -47.80 30.89 -7.81
CA ARG A 12 -46.86 32.02 -7.89
C ARG A 12 -45.45 31.56 -7.56
N LEU A 13 -44.67 31.44 -8.62
CA LEU A 13 -43.22 31.68 -8.74
C LEU A 13 -42.40 31.66 -7.45
N ALA A 14 -41.58 30.62 -7.29
CA ALA A 14 -40.25 30.75 -6.72
C ALA A 14 -39.27 30.07 -7.68
N ALA A 15 -38.82 30.88 -8.63
CA ALA A 15 -37.80 30.56 -9.60
C ALA A 15 -36.45 30.25 -8.92
N LEU A 16 -35.73 29.31 -9.53
CA LEU A 16 -34.27 29.15 -9.51
C LEU A 16 -33.56 29.21 -8.14
N THR A 17 -33.28 28.03 -7.56
CA THR A 17 -32.00 27.85 -6.86
C THR A 17 -30.99 27.25 -7.84
N LEU A 18 -30.05 28.10 -8.22
CA LEU A 18 -28.95 27.85 -9.14
C LEU A 18 -28.16 26.58 -8.76
N ALA A 19 -27.79 25.85 -9.80
CA ALA A 19 -26.78 24.82 -9.81
C ALA A 19 -25.49 25.26 -9.08
N ALA A 20 -25.17 24.62 -7.96
CA ALA A 20 -23.89 24.80 -7.27
C ALA A 20 -23.28 23.47 -6.81
N LEU A 21 -23.48 22.37 -7.55
CA LEU A 21 -22.68 21.14 -7.40
C LEU A 21 -21.47 21.10 -8.36
N GLY A 22 -21.15 22.22 -9.01
CA GLY A 22 -20.12 22.30 -10.05
C GLY A 22 -18.69 22.58 -9.56
N TRP A 23 -18.42 22.63 -8.25
CA TRP A 23 -17.07 22.78 -7.72
C TRP A 23 -16.61 21.51 -7.02
N VAL A 24 -16.54 20.42 -7.78
CA VAL A 24 -15.59 19.36 -7.42
C VAL A 24 -14.22 19.92 -7.78
N ALA A 25 -13.52 20.49 -6.79
CA ALA A 25 -12.12 20.83 -6.92
C ALA A 25 -11.38 19.58 -7.42
N PRO A 26 -10.58 19.64 -8.50
CA PRO A 26 -9.74 18.51 -8.85
C PRO A 26 -8.73 18.34 -7.71
N ALA A 27 -8.98 17.36 -6.85
CA ALA A 27 -8.05 16.98 -5.81
C ALA A 27 -6.75 16.52 -6.46
N LEU A 28 -5.74 17.39 -6.38
CA LEU A 28 -4.32 17.10 -6.18
C LEU A 28 -3.80 15.81 -6.83
N PHE A 29 -3.72 15.79 -8.17
CA PHE A 29 -2.69 14.98 -8.80
C PHE A 29 -1.35 15.71 -8.63
N HIS A 30 -0.74 15.59 -7.45
CA HIS A 30 0.67 15.90 -7.33
C HIS A 30 1.43 14.86 -8.15
N PRO A 31 2.26 15.27 -9.13
CA PRO A 31 3.13 14.34 -9.80
C PRO A 31 3.97 13.67 -8.71
N ALA A 32 3.89 12.34 -8.63
CA ALA A 32 4.66 11.58 -7.67
C ALA A 32 6.14 11.79 -8.00
N CYS A 33 6.80 12.67 -7.25
CA CYS A 33 8.25 12.75 -7.26
C CYS A 33 8.76 11.35 -6.90
N ALA A 34 9.64 10.80 -7.73
CA ALA A 34 10.24 9.50 -7.46
C ALA A 34 10.84 9.52 -6.05
N ALA A 35 10.41 8.59 -5.20
CA ALA A 35 10.90 8.52 -3.84
C ALA A 35 12.43 8.32 -3.86
N PRO A 36 13.18 9.00 -2.97
CA PRO A 36 14.62 8.82 -2.89
C PRO A 36 14.96 7.37 -2.52
N ALA A 37 16.16 6.92 -2.85
CA ALA A 37 16.62 5.60 -2.42
C ALA A 37 16.68 5.52 -0.89
N CYS A 38 16.31 4.37 -0.32
CA CYS A 38 16.40 4.16 1.12
C CYS A 38 17.86 4.18 1.61
N ASN A 39 18.12 4.90 2.70
CA ASN A 39 19.39 4.82 3.43
C ASN A 39 19.37 3.59 4.35
N SER A 40 20.50 2.89 4.48
CA SER A 40 20.59 1.72 5.36
C SER A 40 20.30 2.03 6.83
N HIS A 41 20.59 3.24 7.30
CA HIS A 41 20.31 3.67 8.68
C HIS A 41 18.81 3.86 8.96
N ASP A 42 18.00 4.05 7.91
CA ASP A 42 16.54 4.19 8.00
C ASP A 42 15.81 2.85 7.79
N LEU A 43 16.54 1.75 7.65
CA LEU A 43 15.99 0.42 7.45
C LEU A 43 16.31 -0.47 8.66
N ALA A 44 15.29 -1.15 9.18
CA ALA A 44 15.43 -2.21 10.15
C ALA A 44 15.26 -3.57 9.48
N LEU A 45 16.17 -4.50 9.77
CA LEU A 45 16.06 -5.90 9.35
C LEU A 45 15.65 -6.75 10.55
N LEU A 46 14.53 -7.46 10.42
CA LEU A 46 14.03 -8.39 11.43
C LEU A 46 14.00 -9.80 10.87
N THR A 47 14.08 -10.78 11.77
CA THR A 47 13.88 -12.20 11.46
C THR A 47 12.58 -12.67 12.09
N ASP A 48 11.80 -13.44 11.32
CA ASP A 48 10.60 -14.09 11.82
C ASP A 48 10.64 -15.59 11.47
N ALA A 49 10.41 -16.43 12.46
CA ALA A 49 10.35 -17.88 12.30
C ALA A 49 8.96 -18.36 11.85
N GLN A 50 7.95 -17.48 11.83
CA GLN A 50 6.54 -17.77 11.57
C GLN A 50 6.08 -19.04 12.28
N GLY A 51 6.30 -19.13 13.58
CA GLY A 51 5.88 -20.29 14.38
C GLY A 51 6.53 -21.62 14.00
N GLY A 52 7.58 -21.62 13.16
CA GLY A 52 8.20 -22.84 12.63
C GLY A 52 7.73 -23.22 11.23
N ASP A 53 6.98 -22.38 10.51
CA ASP A 53 6.54 -22.63 9.12
C ASP A 53 7.71 -22.88 8.15
N PHE A 54 8.91 -22.40 8.50
CA PHE A 54 10.13 -22.63 7.72
C PHE A 54 10.99 -23.81 8.23
N ASN A 55 10.51 -24.54 9.24
CA ASN A 55 11.21 -25.66 9.87
C ASN A 55 10.40 -26.96 9.70
N GLY A 56 10.95 -27.96 9.01
CA GLY A 56 10.28 -29.26 8.86
C GLY A 56 10.92 -30.17 7.81
N MET A 57 10.69 -31.49 7.90
CA MET A 57 11.12 -32.54 6.96
C MET A 57 12.52 -32.39 6.32
N SER A 58 13.50 -31.84 7.07
CA SER A 58 14.90 -31.55 6.66
C SER A 58 15.17 -30.16 6.07
N HIS A 59 14.23 -29.23 6.17
CA HIS A 59 14.42 -27.82 5.87
C HIS A 59 14.45 -26.99 7.16
N ALA A 60 15.35 -26.01 7.16
CA ALA A 60 15.37 -24.91 8.12
C ALA A 60 15.39 -23.61 7.31
N GLY A 61 14.69 -22.60 7.80
CA GLY A 61 14.60 -21.31 7.14
C GLY A 61 14.21 -20.21 8.10
N THR A 62 14.25 -18.98 7.59
CA THR A 62 13.83 -17.79 8.31
C THR A 62 13.21 -16.82 7.32
N MET A 63 12.18 -16.10 7.74
CA MET A 63 11.70 -14.93 7.01
C MET A 63 12.56 -13.72 7.40
N LEU A 64 12.96 -12.95 6.40
CA LEU A 64 13.58 -11.64 6.60
C LEU A 64 12.53 -10.58 6.33
N ILE A 65 12.30 -9.71 7.31
CA ILE A 65 11.40 -8.55 7.20
C ILE A 65 12.27 -7.31 7.11
N LEU A 66 12.14 -6.56 6.01
CA LEU A 66 12.79 -5.27 5.83
C LEU A 66 11.76 -4.16 6.06
N HIS A 67 11.98 -3.35 7.10
CA HIS A 67 11.05 -2.31 7.52
C HIS A 67 11.70 -0.92 7.39
N ASN A 68 11.00 0.03 6.76
CA ASN A 68 11.41 1.43 6.76
C ASN A 68 11.07 2.05 8.13
N SER A 69 12.09 2.28 8.95
CA SER A 69 12.01 2.96 10.24
C SER A 69 12.30 4.47 10.16
N GLY A 70 12.57 4.98 8.97
CA GLY A 70 12.77 6.39 8.71
C GLY A 70 11.47 7.20 8.77
N LYS A 71 11.61 8.54 8.78
CA LYS A 71 10.47 9.48 8.86
C LYS A 71 9.78 9.73 7.51
N THR A 72 10.38 9.30 6.41
CA THR A 72 9.92 9.59 5.05
C THR A 72 9.87 8.32 4.20
N ALA A 73 8.98 8.32 3.21
CA ALA A 73 8.95 7.26 2.20
C ALA A 73 10.25 7.26 1.39
N CYS A 74 10.72 6.06 1.04
CA CYS A 74 11.89 5.84 0.21
C CYS A 74 11.68 4.62 -0.68
N SER A 75 12.51 4.47 -1.70
CA SER A 75 12.44 3.42 -2.71
C SER A 75 13.54 2.38 -2.52
N LEU A 76 13.19 1.12 -2.73
CA LEU A 76 14.11 -0.01 -2.84
C LEU A 76 14.02 -0.60 -4.25
N PRO A 77 15.11 -1.17 -4.78
CA PRO A 77 15.03 -1.90 -6.04
C PRO A 77 14.04 -3.06 -5.93
N THR A 78 13.30 -3.34 -7.00
CA THR A 78 12.28 -4.41 -7.06
C THR A 78 12.81 -5.77 -6.62
N ARG A 79 14.11 -6.01 -6.81
CA ARG A 79 14.79 -7.24 -6.37
C ARG A 79 16.09 -6.89 -5.65
N PRO A 80 16.06 -6.67 -4.32
CA PRO A 80 17.27 -6.39 -3.56
C PRO A 80 18.19 -7.62 -3.58
N LYS A 81 19.50 -7.37 -3.70
CA LYS A 81 20.51 -8.41 -3.53
C LYS A 81 20.73 -8.63 -2.03
N ILE A 82 20.66 -9.88 -1.60
CA ILE A 82 20.96 -10.28 -0.22
C ILE A 82 22.36 -10.89 -0.21
N ALA A 83 23.21 -10.44 0.70
CA ALA A 83 24.47 -11.07 1.01
C ALA A 83 24.38 -11.64 2.43
N LEU A 84 24.70 -12.92 2.58
CA LEU A 84 24.74 -13.60 3.87
C LEU A 84 26.19 -13.93 4.18
N THR A 85 26.57 -13.81 5.44
CA THR A 85 27.87 -14.21 5.95
C THR A 85 27.68 -15.22 7.07
N ALA A 86 28.50 -16.28 7.04
CA ALA A 86 28.56 -17.25 8.11
C ALA A 86 29.20 -16.65 9.37
N ALA A 87 29.12 -17.38 10.48
CA ALA A 87 29.66 -16.94 11.77
C ALA A 87 31.18 -16.68 11.76
N ASP A 88 31.91 -17.30 10.82
CA ASP A 88 33.34 -17.10 10.59
C ASP A 88 33.66 -15.92 9.65
N GLY A 89 32.63 -15.15 9.24
CA GLY A 89 32.73 -14.01 8.34
C GLY A 89 32.81 -14.37 6.86
N ARG A 90 32.76 -15.66 6.48
CA ARG A 90 32.80 -16.06 5.07
C ARG A 90 31.45 -15.82 4.40
N PRO A 91 31.42 -15.37 3.13
CA PRO A 91 30.17 -15.23 2.40
C PRO A 91 29.51 -16.59 2.19
N VAL A 92 28.19 -16.62 2.31
CA VAL A 92 27.34 -17.77 2.01
C VAL A 92 26.76 -17.57 0.61
N GLU A 93 26.82 -18.61 -0.21
CA GLU A 93 26.21 -18.57 -1.54
C GLU A 93 24.69 -18.48 -1.42
N THR A 94 24.10 -17.43 -2.02
CA THR A 94 22.65 -17.22 -2.02
C THR A 94 22.08 -17.45 -3.41
N ARG A 95 21.00 -18.23 -3.51
CA ARG A 95 20.25 -18.42 -4.75
C ARG A 95 18.83 -17.91 -4.60
N ALA A 96 18.49 -16.85 -5.34
CA ALA A 96 17.14 -16.32 -5.36
C ALA A 96 16.21 -17.18 -6.24
N THR A 97 15.27 -17.88 -5.63
CA THR A 97 14.18 -18.59 -6.33
C THR A 97 13.01 -17.66 -6.58
N ARG A 98 12.36 -17.78 -7.75
CA ARG A 98 11.08 -17.11 -8.02
C ARG A 98 9.96 -18.00 -7.46
N PRO A 99 9.01 -17.49 -6.67
CA PRO A 99 7.83 -18.27 -6.29
C PRO A 99 7.05 -18.66 -7.55
N ALA A 100 6.62 -19.91 -7.64
CA ALA A 100 5.72 -20.35 -8.71
C ALA A 100 4.36 -19.64 -8.50
N GLY A 101 3.98 -18.73 -9.42
CA GLY A 101 2.65 -18.12 -9.43
C GLY A 101 2.57 -16.58 -9.50
N GLY A 102 3.68 -15.84 -9.42
CA GLY A 102 3.62 -14.38 -9.57
C GLY A 102 3.58 -13.98 -11.05
N THR A 103 2.43 -13.57 -11.58
CA THR A 103 2.35 -12.82 -12.85
C THR A 103 3.01 -11.46 -12.64
N GLY A 104 3.99 -11.15 -13.48
CA GLY A 104 4.75 -9.89 -13.42
C GLY A 104 3.97 -8.69 -13.95
#